data_AF-A0A168HTA6-F1
#
_entry.id   AF-A0A168HTA6-F1
#
_cell.length_a   1.000
_cell.length_b   1.000
_cell.length_c   1.000
_cell.angle_alpha   90.00
_cell.angle_beta   90.00
_cell.angle_gamma   90.00
#
_symmetry.space_group_name_H-M   'P 1'
#
loop_
_entity.id
_entity.type
_entity.pdbx_description
1 polymer ?
#
loop_
_entity_poly.entity_id
_entity_poly.type
_entity_poly.pdbx_seq_one_letter_code
_entity_poly.pdbx_strand_id
1 'polypeptide(L)'
;MMKIDNTQWATTLSTSNVECKTSLSTENYAGGMFSRKMVRIDVVGAFYDKVQYYITECRSEKGASKSFLAELSLYVDKRYCVLYFDGVPLANDISSTNQFVPATVMVEADTMIEIDAVDLGTLCNTAENDGWCVFVQDGKARDAIVKEGGIAVTHDSSMLNEPSITAVIRPYEDAFYIYNKRQIIPSRALSD
;
A
#
# COMPACT_ATOMS: atom_id res chain seq x y z
N MET A 1 -30.64 13.24 -7.92
CA MET A 1 -29.66 12.14 -7.89
C MET A 1 -28.73 12.33 -9.09
N MET A 2 -27.68 13.14 -8.92
CA MET A 2 -26.72 13.46 -9.97
C MET A 2 -25.72 12.32 -10.10
N LYS A 3 -25.67 11.66 -11.26
CA LYS A 3 -24.57 10.78 -11.63
C LYS A 3 -23.36 11.68 -11.90
N ILE A 4 -22.37 11.64 -11.01
CA ILE A 4 -21.10 12.31 -11.23
C ILE A 4 -20.28 11.39 -12.13
N ASP A 5 -19.90 11.93 -13.28
CA ASP A 5 -19.15 11.23 -14.32
C ASP A 5 -17.67 11.18 -13.93
N ASN A 6 -17.17 9.99 -13.58
CA ASN A 6 -15.80 9.76 -13.09
C ASN A 6 -14.70 9.96 -14.15
N THR A 7 -15.06 10.33 -15.38
CA THR A 7 -14.14 10.48 -16.51
C THR A 7 -13.49 11.87 -16.62
N GLN A 8 -14.03 12.90 -15.96
CA GLN A 8 -13.47 14.27 -16.08
C GLN A 8 -12.28 14.57 -15.15
N TRP A 9 -12.10 13.81 -14.07
CA TRP A 9 -11.00 14.06 -13.12
C TRP A 9 -9.61 13.66 -13.65
N ALA A 10 -9.57 12.82 -14.69
CA ALA A 10 -8.32 12.38 -15.30
C ALA A 10 -7.61 13.46 -16.14
N THR A 11 -8.30 14.57 -16.49
CA THR A 11 -7.79 15.48 -17.54
C THR A 11 -7.22 16.82 -17.02
N THR A 12 -7.22 17.08 -15.71
CA THR A 12 -6.63 18.34 -15.20
C THR A 12 -5.90 18.21 -13.87
N LEU A 13 -5.18 17.10 -13.65
CA LEU A 13 -4.04 17.16 -12.75
C LEU A 13 -2.89 17.81 -13.52
N SER A 14 -2.74 19.12 -13.37
CA SER A 14 -1.55 19.83 -13.83
C SER A 14 -0.33 19.09 -13.29
N THR A 15 0.49 18.58 -14.20
CA THR A 15 1.75 17.85 -13.91
C THR A 15 2.72 18.67 -13.07
N SER A 16 2.47 19.97 -12.88
CA SER A 16 3.23 20.87 -12.01
C SER A 16 3.09 20.61 -10.51
N ASN A 17 2.05 19.87 -10.06
CA ASN A 17 1.79 19.64 -8.63
C ASN A 17 2.14 18.22 -8.17
N VAL A 18 2.65 17.38 -9.07
CA VAL A 18 3.16 16.05 -8.76
C VAL A 18 4.66 16.19 -8.58
N GLU A 19 5.12 16.09 -7.34
CA GLU A 19 6.55 16.03 -7.06
C GLU A 19 7.04 14.62 -7.41
N CYS A 20 7.42 14.43 -8.67
CA CYS A 20 8.16 13.25 -9.12
C CYS A 20 9.61 13.40 -8.63
N LYS A 21 10.01 12.56 -7.67
CA LYS A 21 11.39 12.49 -7.22
C LYS A 21 11.84 11.04 -7.27
N THR A 22 12.72 10.75 -8.20
CA THR A 22 13.47 9.50 -8.32
C THR A 22 14.49 9.41 -7.19
N SER A 23 14.01 9.06 -5.99
CA SER A 23 14.86 8.75 -4.84
C SER A 23 14.83 7.26 -4.60
N LEU A 24 15.98 6.61 -4.76
CA LEU A 24 16.20 5.18 -4.48
C LEU A 24 15.98 4.81 -3.00
N SER A 25 15.83 5.79 -2.11
CA SER A 25 15.46 5.58 -0.70
C SER A 25 14.42 6.59 -0.26
N THR A 26 13.40 6.17 0.50
CA THR A 26 12.51 7.15 1.16
C THR A 26 13.19 7.75 2.39
N GLU A 27 14.37 7.29 2.82
CA GLU A 27 15.10 7.90 3.95
C GLU A 27 15.37 9.40 3.73
N ASN A 28 15.59 9.82 2.48
CA ASN A 28 15.76 11.23 2.12
C ASN A 28 14.47 12.06 2.22
N TYR A 29 13.28 11.46 2.39
CA TYR A 29 12.01 12.19 2.46
C TYR A 29 11.08 11.78 3.61
N ALA A 30 10.93 10.49 3.89
CA ALA A 30 10.34 10.01 5.13
C ALA A 30 11.16 10.46 6.36
N GLY A 31 12.49 10.51 6.25
CA GLY A 31 13.39 11.01 7.29
C GLY A 31 13.38 12.54 7.48
N GLY A 32 12.85 13.32 6.52
CA GLY A 32 12.81 14.79 6.57
C GLY A 32 11.41 15.41 6.59
N MET A 33 10.55 15.06 5.64
CA MET A 33 9.20 15.62 5.47
C MET A 33 8.13 14.88 6.30
N PHE A 34 8.34 13.58 6.57
CA PHE A 34 7.40 12.75 7.33
C PHE A 34 7.99 12.18 8.63
N SER A 35 9.10 12.74 9.12
CA SER A 35 9.99 12.19 10.15
C SER A 35 9.38 11.91 11.53
N ARG A 36 8.06 12.04 11.67
CA ARG A 36 7.27 11.74 12.88
C ARG A 36 5.87 11.22 12.59
N LYS A 37 5.52 10.94 11.33
CA LYS A 37 4.18 10.46 10.95
C LYS A 37 4.26 9.00 10.56
N MET A 38 3.34 8.21 11.12
CA MET A 38 3.20 6.81 10.72
C MET A 38 2.78 6.72 9.25
N VAL A 39 3.56 5.96 8.50
CA VAL A 39 3.31 5.58 7.11
C VAL A 39 2.62 4.22 7.12
N ARG A 40 1.51 4.11 6.40
CA ARG A 40 0.67 2.91 6.37
C ARG A 40 0.79 2.26 5.01
N ILE A 41 1.32 1.06 4.96
CA ILE A 41 1.68 0.39 3.72
C ILE A 41 0.63 -0.67 3.44
N ASP A 42 -0.14 -0.48 2.37
CA ASP A 42 -0.94 -1.53 1.77
C ASP A 42 0.02 -2.50 1.06
N VAL A 43 0.41 -3.60 1.70
CA VAL A 43 1.55 -4.42 1.23
C VAL A 43 1.30 -4.96 -0.17
N VAL A 44 0.12 -5.53 -0.38
CA VAL A 44 -0.28 -6.07 -1.68
C VAL A 44 -0.62 -4.94 -2.63
N GLY A 45 -1.45 -3.98 -2.21
CA GLY A 45 -1.89 -2.90 -3.10
C GLY A 45 -0.77 -1.95 -3.52
N ALA A 46 0.34 -1.88 -2.79
CA ALA A 46 1.52 -1.11 -3.16
C ALA A 46 2.60 -1.92 -3.87
N PHE A 47 2.77 -3.20 -3.55
CA PHE A 47 3.94 -3.96 -4.01
C PHE A 47 3.57 -5.30 -4.65
N TYR A 48 2.37 -5.44 -5.22
CA TYR A 48 1.88 -6.68 -5.80
C TYR A 48 2.92 -7.41 -6.66
N ASP A 49 3.52 -6.75 -7.66
CA ASP A 49 4.50 -7.38 -8.55
C ASP A 49 5.74 -7.90 -7.79
N LYS A 50 6.22 -7.16 -6.79
CA LYS A 50 7.37 -7.56 -5.97
C LYS A 50 7.01 -8.68 -5.01
N VAL A 51 5.86 -8.57 -4.34
CA VAL A 51 5.34 -9.60 -3.43
C VAL A 51 5.16 -10.89 -4.22
N GLN A 52 4.50 -10.82 -5.39
CA GLN A 52 4.34 -11.95 -6.30
C GLN A 52 5.70 -12.52 -6.70
N TYR A 53 6.64 -11.72 -7.22
CA TYR A 53 7.96 -12.19 -7.61
C TYR A 53 8.66 -12.97 -6.47
N TYR A 54 8.77 -12.39 -5.27
CA TYR A 54 9.41 -13.06 -4.16
C TYR A 54 8.63 -14.30 -3.69
N ILE A 55 7.30 -14.23 -3.64
CA ILE A 55 6.48 -15.31 -3.09
C ILE A 55 6.33 -16.47 -4.07
N THR A 56 6.11 -16.20 -5.36
CA THR A 56 5.80 -17.23 -6.36
C THR A 56 7.05 -17.72 -7.06
N GLU A 57 7.92 -16.83 -7.54
CA GLU A 57 9.12 -17.22 -8.30
C GLU A 57 10.24 -17.69 -7.37
N CYS A 58 10.41 -17.05 -6.22
CA CYS A 58 11.41 -17.43 -5.22
C CYS A 58 10.85 -18.36 -4.14
N ARG A 59 9.67 -18.97 -4.32
CA ARG A 59 9.00 -19.81 -3.28
C ARG A 59 9.88 -20.92 -2.71
N SER A 60 10.70 -21.52 -3.58
CA SER A 60 11.62 -22.61 -3.20
C SER A 60 12.85 -22.12 -2.44
N GLU A 61 13.12 -20.82 -2.45
CA GLU A 61 14.24 -20.21 -1.76
C GLU A 61 13.89 -19.96 -0.30
N LYS A 62 14.68 -20.54 0.60
CA LYS A 62 14.58 -20.23 2.03
C LYS A 62 14.86 -18.75 2.23
N GLY A 63 13.82 -18.00 2.60
CA GLY A 63 13.95 -16.60 2.98
C GLY A 63 13.42 -15.59 1.96
N ALA A 64 12.66 -16.00 0.94
CA ALA A 64 12.01 -15.07 0.01
C ALA A 64 11.29 -13.89 0.70
N SER A 65 10.48 -14.17 1.74
CA SER A 65 9.83 -13.13 2.54
C SER A 65 10.83 -12.20 3.23
N LYS A 66 11.97 -12.71 3.71
CA LYS A 66 13.04 -11.88 4.29
C LYS A 66 13.70 -11.01 3.24
N SER A 67 13.93 -11.53 2.03
CA SER A 67 14.49 -10.75 0.93
C SER A 67 13.58 -9.60 0.53
N PHE A 68 12.27 -9.85 0.39
CA PHE A 68 11.29 -8.78 0.17
C PHE A 68 11.32 -7.71 1.26
N LEU A 69 11.31 -8.12 2.54
CA LEU A 69 11.32 -7.18 3.67
C LEU A 69 12.65 -6.40 3.78
N ALA A 70 13.77 -7.04 3.43
CA ALA A 70 15.08 -6.40 3.35
C ALA A 70 15.09 -5.35 2.23
N GLU A 71 14.51 -5.65 1.06
CA GLU A 71 14.34 -4.68 0.00
C GLU A 71 13.42 -3.53 0.43
N LEU A 72 12.28 -3.84 1.06
CA LEU A 72 11.36 -2.83 1.56
C LEU A 72 12.05 -1.87 2.56
N SER A 73 12.95 -2.40 3.38
CA SER A 73 13.75 -1.62 4.34
C SER A 73 14.75 -0.66 3.67
N LEU A 74 15.12 -0.88 2.41
CA LEU A 74 15.91 0.10 1.63
C LEU A 74 15.08 1.34 1.31
N TYR A 75 13.77 1.16 1.20
CA TYR A 75 12.87 2.24 0.90
C TYR A 75 12.44 2.93 2.19
N VAL A 76 11.93 2.23 3.19
CA VAL A 76 11.26 2.85 4.35
C VAL A 76 11.92 2.52 5.70
N ASP A 77 11.88 3.46 6.64
CA ASP A 77 12.28 3.19 8.03
C ASP A 77 11.15 2.47 8.77
N LYS A 78 11.39 1.20 9.10
CA LYS A 78 10.42 0.33 9.78
C LYS A 78 9.83 0.91 11.06
N ARG A 79 10.55 1.80 11.77
CA ARG A 79 10.07 2.42 13.02
C ARG A 79 8.88 3.35 12.82
N TYR A 80 8.69 3.83 11.60
CA TYR A 80 7.62 4.75 11.25
C TYR A 80 6.60 4.12 10.30
N CYS A 81 6.64 2.80 10.14
CA CYS A 81 5.77 2.09 9.20
C CYS A 81 4.88 1.08 9.91
N VAL A 82 3.66 0.92 9.40
CA VAL A 82 2.78 -0.20 9.70
C VAL A 82 2.44 -0.91 8.40
N LEU A 83 2.67 -2.22 8.35
CA LEU A 83 2.31 -3.07 7.22
C LEU A 83 0.87 -3.53 7.38
N TYR A 84 0.02 -3.24 6.40
CA TYR A 84 -1.35 -3.69 6.36
C TYR A 84 -1.51 -4.82 5.34
N PHE A 85 -2.14 -5.90 5.79
CA PHE A 85 -2.48 -7.05 4.96
C PHE A 85 -3.99 -7.23 4.89
N ASP A 86 -4.48 -7.66 3.72
CA ASP A 86 -5.86 -8.10 3.54
C ASP A 86 -6.10 -9.38 4.34
N GLY A 87 -7.17 -9.38 5.13
CA GLY A 87 -7.62 -10.51 5.92
C GLY A 87 -8.97 -11.03 5.43
N VAL A 88 -9.38 -12.21 5.87
CA VAL A 88 -10.60 -12.88 5.39
C VAL A 88 -11.82 -11.93 5.47
N PRO A 89 -12.65 -11.82 4.42
CA PRO A 89 -13.89 -11.06 4.48
C PRO A 89 -14.79 -11.58 5.60
N LEU A 90 -15.40 -10.68 6.37
CA LEU A 90 -16.43 -11.03 7.36
C LEU A 90 -17.71 -11.48 6.64
N ALA A 91 -17.73 -12.74 6.19
CA ALA A 91 -18.96 -13.45 5.91
C ALA A 91 -19.15 -14.47 7.03
N ASN A 92 -20.27 -14.36 7.75
CA ASN A 92 -20.66 -15.18 8.90
C ASN A 92 -20.05 -16.60 8.89
N ASP A 93 -19.23 -16.87 9.91
CA ASP A 93 -18.84 -18.19 10.40
C ASP A 93 -18.05 -19.09 9.41
N ILE A 94 -16.72 -19.00 9.46
CA ILE A 94 -15.85 -20.15 9.17
C ILE A 94 -14.78 -20.22 10.26
N SER A 95 -14.88 -21.25 11.09
CA SER A 95 -13.92 -21.57 12.14
C SER A 95 -12.55 -21.91 11.55
N SER A 96 -11.52 -21.21 12.05
CA SER A 96 -10.11 -21.60 12.14
C SER A 96 -9.41 -22.15 10.88
N THR A 97 -8.54 -21.36 10.24
CA THR A 97 -7.06 -21.56 10.27
C THR A 97 -6.26 -20.60 9.38
N ASN A 98 -6.88 -19.86 8.46
CA ASN A 98 -6.18 -18.83 7.66
C ASN A 98 -6.86 -17.48 7.81
N GLN A 99 -6.15 -16.50 8.38
CA GLN A 99 -6.64 -15.12 8.57
C GLN A 99 -6.49 -14.25 7.30
N PHE A 100 -5.95 -14.78 6.22
CA PHE A 100 -5.68 -14.06 4.97
C PHE A 100 -6.63 -14.49 3.87
N VAL A 101 -7.02 -13.55 3.00
CA VAL A 101 -7.59 -13.87 1.68
C VAL A 101 -6.46 -13.89 0.66
N PRO A 102 -6.54 -14.76 -0.36
CA PRO A 102 -5.67 -14.62 -1.50
C PRO A 102 -5.82 -13.24 -2.13
N ALA A 103 -4.70 -12.69 -2.56
CA ALA A 103 -4.67 -11.40 -3.24
C ALA A 103 -4.72 -11.60 -4.75
N THR A 104 -5.76 -11.04 -5.38
CA THR A 104 -5.94 -11.05 -6.84
C THR A 104 -5.92 -9.62 -7.36
N VAL A 105 -4.93 -9.29 -8.17
CA VAL A 105 -4.86 -8.02 -8.91
C VAL A 105 -4.97 -8.33 -10.40
N MET A 106 -5.88 -7.66 -11.10
CA MET A 106 -5.95 -7.76 -12.56
C MET A 106 -4.78 -6.98 -13.16
N VAL A 107 -3.72 -7.69 -13.52
CA VAL A 107 -2.67 -7.17 -14.41
C VAL A 107 -3.13 -7.40 -15.85
N GLU A 108 -2.92 -6.42 -16.72
CA GLU A 108 -3.43 -6.38 -18.11
C GLU A 108 -3.28 -7.72 -18.84
N ALA A 109 -4.42 -8.25 -19.31
CA ALA A 109 -4.62 -9.37 -20.24
C ALA A 109 -3.72 -10.62 -20.07
N ASP A 110 -4.34 -11.68 -19.53
CA ASP A 110 -4.06 -13.11 -19.75
C ASP A 110 -3.19 -13.91 -18.77
N THR A 111 -2.91 -13.44 -17.55
CA THR A 111 -2.59 -14.37 -16.45
C THR A 111 -2.91 -13.75 -15.09
N MET A 112 -4.04 -14.14 -14.48
CA MET A 112 -4.28 -13.83 -13.07
C MET A 112 -3.41 -14.76 -12.22
N ILE A 113 -2.37 -14.22 -11.60
CA ILE A 113 -1.55 -14.96 -10.65
C ILE A 113 -2.01 -14.59 -9.25
N GLU A 114 -2.76 -15.48 -8.63
CA GLU A 114 -3.27 -15.29 -7.28
C GLU A 114 -2.15 -15.54 -6.26
N ILE A 115 -1.90 -14.60 -5.36
CA ILE A 115 -0.99 -14.81 -4.23
C ILE A 115 -1.78 -15.57 -3.16
N ASP A 116 -1.35 -16.79 -2.84
CA ASP A 116 -2.03 -17.65 -1.86
C ASP A 116 -2.02 -17.03 -0.45
N ALA A 117 -3.14 -17.18 0.27
CA ALA A 117 -3.28 -16.80 1.68
C ALA A 117 -2.18 -17.38 2.59
N VAL A 118 -1.71 -18.60 2.33
CA VAL A 118 -0.61 -19.25 3.07
C VAL A 118 0.69 -18.49 2.90
N ASP A 119 0.96 -18.01 1.69
CA ASP A 119 2.19 -17.29 1.40
C ASP A 119 2.15 -15.87 2.00
N LEU A 120 1.00 -15.19 1.93
CA LEU A 120 0.79 -13.92 2.64
C LEU A 120 0.94 -14.08 4.16
N GLY A 121 0.41 -15.17 4.73
CA GLY A 121 0.60 -15.50 6.14
C GLY A 121 2.07 -15.75 6.50
N THR A 122 2.83 -16.38 5.62
CA THR A 122 4.27 -16.57 5.79
C THR A 122 5.03 -15.25 5.77
N LEU A 123 4.69 -14.34 4.84
CA LEU A 123 5.25 -13.00 4.78
C LEU A 123 4.91 -12.19 6.04
N CYS A 124 3.65 -12.20 6.49
CA CYS A 124 3.20 -11.54 7.71
C CYS A 124 3.99 -12.01 8.94
N ASN A 125 4.04 -13.33 9.16
CA ASN A 125 4.80 -13.92 10.27
C ASN A 125 6.29 -13.57 10.19
N THR A 126 6.86 -13.54 8.99
CA THR A 126 8.26 -13.15 8.81
C THR A 126 8.48 -11.69 9.18
N ALA A 127 7.56 -10.80 8.80
CA ALA A 127 7.63 -9.37 9.10
C ALA A 127 7.54 -9.11 10.60
N GLU A 128 6.60 -9.74 11.31
CA GLU A 128 6.49 -9.64 12.76
C GLU A 128 7.77 -10.11 13.46
N ASN A 129 8.31 -11.26 13.05
CA ASN A 129 9.55 -11.80 13.61
C ASN A 129 10.79 -10.93 13.31
N ASP A 130 10.76 -10.14 12.24
CA ASP A 130 11.81 -9.18 11.88
C ASP A 130 11.60 -7.78 12.53
N GLY A 131 10.56 -7.66 13.36
CA GLY A 131 10.26 -6.47 14.16
C GLY A 131 9.51 -5.38 13.42
N TRP A 132 8.79 -5.72 12.34
CA TRP A 132 7.82 -4.81 11.73
C TRP A 132 6.56 -4.70 12.58
N CYS A 133 5.93 -3.51 12.56
CA CYS A 133 4.57 -3.37 13.04
C CYS A 133 3.62 -3.85 11.94
N VAL A 134 2.86 -4.90 12.22
CA VAL A 134 1.96 -5.54 11.25
C VAL A 134 0.52 -5.42 11.74
N PHE A 135 -0.40 -5.21 10.80
CA PHE A 135 -1.83 -5.16 11.02
C PHE A 135 -2.54 -5.97 9.93
N VAL A 136 -3.29 -7.00 10.34
CA VAL A 136 -4.13 -7.77 9.43
C VAL A 136 -5.57 -7.29 9.61
N GLN A 137 -6.18 -6.77 8.55
CA GLN A 137 -7.54 -6.23 8.58
C GLN A 137 -8.54 -7.28 8.11
N ASP A 138 -9.61 -7.51 8.87
CA ASP A 138 -10.76 -8.25 8.37
C ASP A 138 -11.32 -7.59 7.10
N GLY A 139 -11.23 -8.26 5.96
CA GLY A 139 -11.50 -7.68 4.65
C GLY A 139 -10.31 -6.92 4.06
N LYS A 140 -10.54 -5.70 3.55
CA LYS A 140 -9.52 -4.96 2.82
C LYS A 140 -8.66 -4.10 3.74
N ALA A 141 -7.33 -4.24 3.64
CA ALA A 141 -6.32 -3.38 4.26
C ALA A 141 -6.62 -1.89 4.04
N ARG A 142 -7.09 -1.55 2.83
CA ARG A 142 -7.55 -0.21 2.46
C ARG A 142 -8.46 0.40 3.52
N ASP A 143 -9.45 -0.33 4.02
CA ASP A 143 -10.47 0.21 4.91
C ASP A 143 -9.89 0.56 6.28
N ALA A 144 -8.94 -0.26 6.77
CA ALA A 144 -8.19 0.03 7.98
C ALA A 144 -7.28 1.25 7.82
N ILE A 145 -6.58 1.35 6.69
CA ILE A 145 -5.72 2.49 6.39
C ILE A 145 -6.54 3.78 6.34
N VAL A 146 -7.70 3.76 5.68
CA VAL A 146 -8.60 4.92 5.60
C VAL A 146 -9.13 5.29 6.98
N LYS A 147 -9.54 4.32 7.80
CA LYS A 147 -10.00 4.59 9.17
C LYS A 147 -8.93 5.28 10.02
N GLU A 148 -7.68 4.85 9.88
CA GLU A 148 -6.54 5.39 10.64
C GLU A 148 -5.97 6.69 10.06
N GLY A 149 -6.13 6.93 8.76
CA GLY A 149 -5.74 8.15 8.07
C GLY A 149 -4.23 8.33 7.87
N GLY A 150 -3.81 9.57 7.63
CA GLY A 150 -2.39 9.94 7.55
C GLY A 150 -1.79 9.73 6.16
N ILE A 151 -0.72 8.94 6.06
CA ILE A 151 0.03 8.73 4.81
C ILE A 151 -0.17 7.26 4.41
N ALA A 152 -0.68 7.03 3.22
CA ALA A 152 -0.85 5.69 2.66
C ALA A 152 0.19 5.42 1.57
N VAL A 153 0.80 4.24 1.57
CA VAL A 153 1.56 3.71 0.45
C VAL A 153 0.67 2.68 -0.23
N THR A 154 0.24 2.95 -1.46
CA THR A 154 -0.68 2.11 -2.25
C THR A 154 -0.69 2.53 -3.72
N HIS A 155 -1.04 1.65 -4.65
CA HIS A 155 -1.36 2.04 -6.02
C HIS A 155 -2.79 2.57 -6.19
N ASP A 156 -3.68 2.40 -5.20
CA ASP A 156 -5.06 2.89 -5.24
C ASP A 156 -5.12 4.41 -5.09
N SER A 157 -5.18 5.11 -6.22
CA SER A 157 -5.28 6.58 -6.26
C SER A 157 -6.58 7.11 -5.64
N SER A 158 -7.63 6.29 -5.50
CA SER A 158 -8.89 6.72 -4.87
C SER A 158 -8.70 7.09 -3.40
N MET A 159 -7.64 6.59 -2.74
CA MET A 159 -7.30 6.97 -1.36
C MET A 159 -7.07 8.48 -1.19
N LEU A 160 -6.72 9.23 -2.25
CA LEU A 160 -6.61 10.69 -2.17
C LEU A 160 -7.96 11.38 -1.90
N ASN A 161 -9.08 10.74 -2.25
CA ASN A 161 -10.42 11.28 -2.00
C ASN A 161 -10.82 11.16 -0.52
N GLU A 162 -10.22 10.21 0.19
CA GLU A 162 -10.57 9.91 1.58
C GLU A 162 -10.17 11.08 2.51
N PRO A 163 -11.09 11.63 3.33
CA PRO A 163 -10.82 12.82 4.14
C PRO A 163 -9.68 12.66 5.15
N SER A 164 -9.52 11.45 5.68
CA SER A 164 -8.49 11.10 6.67
C SER A 164 -7.09 10.95 6.07
N ILE A 165 -6.99 10.73 4.76
CA ILE A 165 -5.72 10.57 4.04
C ILE A 165 -5.16 11.93 3.66
N THR A 166 -3.94 12.19 4.14
CA THR A 166 -3.22 13.45 3.93
C THR A 166 -2.23 13.39 2.77
N ALA A 167 -1.73 12.19 2.47
CA ALA A 167 -0.88 11.94 1.30
C ALA A 167 -0.99 10.48 0.85
N VAL A 168 -0.83 10.26 -0.45
CA VAL A 168 -0.64 8.93 -1.03
C VAL A 168 0.76 8.86 -1.63
N ILE A 169 1.48 7.79 -1.35
CA ILE A 169 2.77 7.46 -1.94
C ILE A 169 2.56 6.26 -2.85
N ARG A 170 2.89 6.39 -4.13
CA ARG A 170 2.80 5.29 -5.10
C ARG A 170 4.21 4.83 -5.44
N PRO A 171 4.63 3.61 -5.09
CA PRO A 171 5.83 3.02 -5.67
C PRO A 171 5.61 2.82 -7.18
N TYR A 172 6.64 2.94 -7.98
CA TYR A 172 6.60 2.56 -9.39
C TYR A 172 8.03 2.26 -9.84
N GLU A 173 8.28 1.02 -10.26
CA GLU A 173 9.62 0.51 -10.57
C GLU A 173 10.59 0.78 -9.40
N ASP A 174 11.53 1.71 -9.60
CA ASP A 174 12.59 2.08 -8.66
C ASP A 174 12.38 3.48 -8.03
N ALA A 175 11.17 4.03 -8.11
CA ALA A 175 10.83 5.37 -7.63
C ALA A 175 9.55 5.41 -6.79
N PHE A 176 9.39 6.51 -6.05
CA PHE A 176 8.17 6.83 -5.31
C PHE A 176 7.59 8.16 -5.76
N TYR A 177 6.30 8.15 -6.07
CA TYR A 177 5.53 9.33 -6.42
C TYR A 177 4.67 9.76 -5.24
N ILE A 178 4.84 11.01 -4.80
CA ILE A 178 4.19 11.51 -3.59
C ILE A 178 3.12 12.51 -3.97
N TYR A 179 1.89 12.20 -3.55
CA TYR A 179 0.71 13.01 -3.81
C TYR A 179 0.22 13.60 -2.49
N ASN A 180 0.65 14.82 -2.19
CA ASN A 180 0.21 15.52 -0.98
C ASN A 180 -1.12 16.22 -1.24
N LYS A 181 -2.17 15.83 -0.51
CA LYS A 181 -3.53 16.34 -0.72
C LYS A 181 -3.61 17.86 -0.59
N ARG A 182 -2.82 18.48 0.31
CA ARG A 182 -2.78 19.94 0.49
C ARG A 182 -2.13 20.70 -0.67
N GLN A 183 -1.27 20.03 -1.44
CA GLN A 183 -0.61 20.61 -2.61
C GLN A 183 -1.46 20.42 -3.88
N ILE A 184 -2.26 19.35 -3.91
CA ILE A 184 -3.08 19.00 -5.07
C ILE A 184 -4.44 19.69 -5.04
N ILE A 185 -5.09 19.73 -3.88
CA ILE A 185 -6.43 20.32 -3.71
C ILE A 185 -6.25 21.74 -3.14
N PRO A 186 -6.56 22.80 -3.89
CA PRO A 186 -6.51 24.16 -3.38
C PRO A 186 -7.36 24.28 -2.12
N SER A 187 -6.85 25.00 -1.11
CA SER A 187 -7.44 25.14 0.23
C SER A 187 -8.91 25.59 0.28
N ARG A 188 -9.47 26.12 -0.81
CA ARG A 188 -10.89 26.50 -0.94
C ARG A 188 -11.84 25.34 -1.26
N ALA A 189 -11.35 24.16 -1.63
CA ALA A 189 -12.17 23.00 -1.99
C ALA A 189 -12.22 21.91 -0.90
N LEU A 190 -11.59 22.14 0.26
CA LEU A 190 -11.54 21.19 1.39
C LEU A 190 -12.49 21.56 2.54
N SER A 191 -13.35 22.56 2.36
CA SER A 191 -14.13 23.20 3.43
C SER A 191 -15.66 23.08 3.28
N ASP A 192 -16.16 22.13 2.46
CA ASP A 192 -17.59 21.84 2.33
C ASP A 192 -17.94 20.47 2.93
#